data_AF-A0A1E4FU26-F1
#
_entry.id   AF-A0A1E4FU26-F1
#
_cell.length_a   1.000
_cell.length_b   1.000
_cell.length_c   1.000
_cell.angle_alpha   90.00
_cell.angle_beta   90.00
_cell.angle_gamma   90.00
#
_symmetry.space_group_name_H-M   'P 1'
#
loop_
_entity.id
_entity.type
_entity.pdbx_description
1 polymer ?
#
loop_
_entity_poly.entity_id
_entity_poly.type
_entity_poly.pdbx_seq_one_letter_code
_entity_poly.pdbx_strand_id
1 'polypeptide(L)' 'MKKTFGKVILGGSLFLLGMLTSQVMADQPHMQNAKESLRLAREELRQAEPNKGGHRERAMELVDEAIDQVQQGIDYAR' A
#
# COMPACT_ATOMS: atom_id res chain seq x y z
N MET A 1 -50.15 13.31 47.55
CA MET A 1 -49.68 11.91 47.75
C MET A 1 -48.93 11.50 46.48
N LYS A 2 -47.59 11.38 46.57
CA LYS A 2 -46.82 10.14 46.36
C LYS A 2 -47.11 9.47 44.98
N LYS A 3 -46.19 9.26 44.03
CA LYS A 3 -44.72 9.24 44.00
C LYS A 3 -44.25 9.11 42.52
N THR A 4 -43.21 9.88 42.17
CA THR A 4 -42.02 9.55 41.33
C THR A 4 -42.14 9.13 39.85
N PHE A 5 -41.69 10.06 39.00
CA PHE A 5 -40.77 9.91 37.86
C PHE A 5 -40.03 8.57 37.73
N GLY A 6 -40.04 8.00 36.52
CA GLY A 6 -39.28 6.81 36.17
C GLY A 6 -38.96 6.70 34.68
N LYS A 7 -37.86 7.34 34.26
CA LYS A 7 -36.93 6.88 33.22
C LYS A 7 -37.48 6.67 31.80
N VAL A 8 -37.52 7.75 31.01
CA VAL A 8 -37.28 7.65 29.55
C VAL A 8 -35.79 7.41 29.37
N ILE A 9 -35.37 6.14 29.41
CA ILE A 9 -34.03 5.76 28.94
C ILE A 9 -34.15 5.47 27.44
N LEU A 10 -33.72 6.49 26.71
CA LEU A 10 -33.11 6.47 25.39
C LEU A 10 -32.12 5.28 25.29
N GLY A 11 -32.64 4.10 24.94
CA GLY A 11 -31.88 2.85 24.99
C GLY A 11 -32.33 1.91 23.90
N GLY A 12 -32.02 2.26 22.65
CA GLY A 12 -32.34 1.45 21.49
C GLY A 12 -32.00 2.16 20.19
N SER A 13 -30.80 2.75 20.12
CA SER A 13 -30.28 3.32 18.89
C SER A 13 -30.09 2.22 17.87
N LEU A 14 -31.12 2.06 17.04
CA LEU A 14 -31.13 1.35 15.78
C LEU A 14 -30.12 2.03 14.84
N PHE A 15 -28.83 1.69 14.97
CA PHE A 15 -27.77 2.07 14.04
C PHE A 15 -27.15 0.81 13.43
N LEU A 16 -28.00 0.04 12.75
CA LEU A 16 -27.61 -0.80 11.64
C LEU A 16 -27.33 0.12 10.43
N LEU A 17 -26.17 0.78 10.40
CA LEU A 17 -25.75 1.51 9.21
C LEU A 17 -24.28 1.21 8.93
N GLY A 18 -24.08 0.35 7.93
CA GLY A 18 -22.84 0.07 7.20
C GLY A 18 -21.55 0.18 8.02
N MET A 19 -20.88 -0.93 8.34
CA MET A 19 -19.94 -1.49 7.35
C MET A 19 -19.58 -0.46 6.29
N LEU A 20 -18.80 0.56 6.70
CA LEU A 20 -17.89 1.23 5.81
C LEU A 20 -17.00 0.12 5.30
N THR A 21 -17.44 -0.48 4.20
CA THR A 21 -16.61 -1.22 3.29
C THR A 21 -15.51 -0.23 2.97
N SER A 22 -14.41 -0.31 3.72
CA SER A 22 -13.13 0.13 3.23
C SER A 22 -13.06 -0.52 1.86
N GLN A 23 -13.31 0.26 0.82
CA GLN A 23 -12.83 -0.07 -0.51
C GLN A 23 -11.32 0.03 -0.35
N VAL A 24 -10.76 -1.00 0.28
CA VAL A 24 -9.35 -1.31 0.24
C VAL A 24 -9.17 -1.65 -1.24
N MET A 25 -8.96 -0.62 -2.07
CA MET A 25 -8.02 -0.76 -3.17
C MET A 25 -6.86 -1.52 -2.54
N ALA A 26 -6.66 -2.79 -2.89
CA ALA A 26 -5.81 -3.72 -2.15
C ALA A 26 -4.58 -2.96 -1.63
N ASP A 27 -4.57 -2.62 -0.34
CA ASP A 27 -3.48 -1.84 0.22
C ASP A 27 -2.29 -2.78 0.16
N GLN A 28 -1.45 -2.60 -0.86
CA GLN A 28 -0.27 -3.41 -1.11
C GLN A 28 0.97 -2.63 -0.71
N PRO A 29 1.14 -2.29 0.58
CA PRO A 29 2.24 -1.44 1.03
C PRO A 29 3.58 -2.10 0.73
N HIS A 30 3.67 -3.42 0.81
CA HIS A 30 4.90 -4.14 0.47
C HIS A 30 5.29 -4.03 -1.00
N MET A 31 4.33 -4.13 -1.92
CA MET A 31 4.61 -4.02 -3.36
C MET A 31 5.00 -2.58 -3.72
N GLN A 32 4.35 -1.57 -3.13
CA GLN A 32 4.75 -0.18 -3.32
C GLN A 32 6.15 0.09 -2.74
N ASN A 33 6.42 -0.39 -1.52
CA ASN A 33 7.74 -0.25 -0.88
C ASN A 33 8.84 -0.96 -1.67
N ALA A 34 8.56 -2.13 -2.23
CA ALA A 34 9.48 -2.85 -3.10
C ALA A 34 9.79 -2.03 -4.36
N LYS A 35 8.77 -1.46 -5.02
CA LYS A 35 8.94 -0.60 -6.20
C LYS A 35 9.82 0.62 -5.89
N GLU A 36 9.58 1.30 -4.77
CA GLU A 36 10.40 2.44 -4.37
C GLU A 36 11.84 2.04 -4.02
N SER A 37 12.03 0.90 -3.35
CA SER A 37 13.36 0.38 -3.04
C SER A 37 14.15 0.04 -4.31
N LEU A 38 13.49 -0.53 -5.32
CA LEU A 38 14.10 -0.80 -6.63
C LEU A 38 14.45 0.49 -7.37
N ARG A 39 13.60 1.53 -7.32
CA ARG A 39 13.90 2.84 -7.91
C ARG A 39 15.12 3.49 -7.27
N LEU A 40 15.25 3.41 -5.95
CA LEU A 40 16.44 3.87 -5.23
C LEU A 40 17.68 3.09 -5.67
N ALA A 41 17.61 1.75 -5.69
CA ALA A 41 18.72 0.92 -6.14
C ALA A 41 19.17 1.26 -7.57
N ARG A 42 18.22 1.53 -8.47
CA ARG A 42 18.50 1.98 -9.84
C ARG A 42 19.28 3.29 -9.88
N GLU A 43 18.89 4.27 -9.05
CA GLU A 43 19.58 5.55 -8.99
C GLU A 43 21.00 5.39 -8.45
N GLU A 44 21.22 4.57 -7.41
CA GLU A 44 22.55 4.25 -6.90
C GLU A 44 23.44 3.60 -7.98
N LEU A 45 22.89 2.68 -8.78
CA LEU A 45 23.61 2.07 -9.91
C LEU A 45 23.94 3.08 -11.02
N ARG A 46 23.08 4.09 -11.22
CA ARG A 46 23.32 5.16 -12.19
C ARG A 46 24.48 6.05 -11.75
N GLN A 47 24.61 6.31 -10.45
CA GLN A 47 25.68 7.13 -9.85
C GLN A 47 27.01 6.36 -9.69
N ALA A 48 26.96 5.03 -9.63
CA ALA A 48 28.16 4.20 -9.54
C ALA A 48 29.12 4.44 -10.71
N GLU A 49 30.42 4.41 -10.43
CA GLU A 49 31.46 4.60 -11.44
C GLU A 49 31.29 3.64 -12.64
N PRO A 50 31.50 4.11 -13.88
CA PRO A 50 31.40 3.28 -15.08
C PRO A 50 32.37 2.08 -15.10
N ASN A 51 32.11 1.13 -16.01
CA ASN A 51 33.02 0.03 -16.34
C ASN A 51 33.35 -0.92 -15.16
N LYS A 52 32.34 -1.30 -14.37
CA LYS A 52 32.43 -2.41 -13.40
C LYS A 52 32.35 -3.77 -14.11
N GLY A 53 33.08 -3.94 -15.22
CA GLY A 53 33.00 -5.12 -16.07
C GLY A 53 31.63 -5.33 -16.75
N GLY A 54 30.86 -4.26 -16.95
CA GLY A 54 29.49 -4.32 -17.48
C GLY A 54 28.42 -4.72 -16.47
N HIS A 55 28.80 -5.05 -15.22
CA HIS A 55 27.85 -5.48 -14.19
C HIS A 55 26.89 -4.38 -13.75
N ARG A 56 27.33 -3.12 -13.81
CA ARG A 56 26.50 -1.95 -13.45
C ARG A 56 25.33 -1.81 -14.43
N GLU A 57 25.63 -1.87 -15.72
CA GLU A 57 24.66 -1.82 -16.81
C GLU A 57 23.70 -3.02 -16.71
N ARG A 58 24.24 -4.23 -16.54
CA ARG A 58 23.41 -5.44 -16.38
C ARG A 58 22.51 -5.38 -15.13
N ALA A 59 23.01 -4.82 -14.03
CA ALA A 59 22.22 -4.64 -12.81
C ALA A 59 21.10 -3.62 -13.01
N MET A 60 21.34 -2.52 -13.72
CA MET A 60 20.28 -1.55 -14.04
C MET A 60 19.17 -2.20 -14.88
N GLU A 61 19.52 -3.00 -15.89
CA GLU A 61 18.53 -3.74 -16.70
C GLU A 61 17.67 -4.68 -15.83
N LEU A 62 18.30 -5.48 -14.96
CA LEU A 62 17.60 -6.38 -14.05
C LEU A 62 16.68 -5.64 -13.07
N VAL A 63 17.12 -4.47 -12.58
CA VAL A 63 16.30 -3.63 -11.69
C VAL A 63 15.11 -3.04 -12.46
N ASP A 64 15.30 -2.63 -13.71
CA ASP A 64 14.22 -2.13 -14.56
C ASP A 64 13.18 -3.23 -14.84
N GLU A 65 13.61 -4.43 -15.20
CA GLU A 65 12.74 -5.60 -15.35
C GLU A 65 11.95 -5.90 -14.05
N ALA A 66 12.60 -5.82 -12.89
CA ALA A 66 11.96 -6.04 -11.60
C ALA A 66 10.91 -4.98 -11.26
N ILE A 67 11.18 -3.69 -11.56
CA ILE A 67 10.21 -2.59 -11.38
C ILE A 67 8.95 -2.87 -12.22
N ASP A 68 9.13 -3.29 -13.46
CA ASP A 68 8.02 -3.59 -14.37
C ASP A 68 7.17 -4.76 -13.87
N GLN A 69 7.78 -5.82 -13.34
CA GLN A 69 7.06 -6.96 -12.75
C GLN A 69 6.29 -6.55 -11.49
N VAL A 70 6.89 -5.74 -10.62
CA VAL A 70 6.21 -5.24 -9.41
C VAL A 70 5.03 -4.34 -9.79
N GLN A 71 5.19 -3.48 -10.78
CA GLN A 71 4.11 -2.62 -11.28
C GLN A 71 2.96 -3.45 -11.87
N GLN A 72 3.26 -4.47 -12.68
CA GLN A 72 2.25 -5.41 -13.18
C GLN A 72 1.53 -6.15 -12.04
N GLY A 73 2.25 -6.57 -11.00
CA GLY A 73 1.65 -7.22 -9.83
C GLY A 73 0.72 -6.29 -9.03
N ILE A 74 1.08 -5.02 -8.90
CA ILE A 74 0.21 -3.98 -8.31
C ILE A 74 -1.04 -3.79 -9.16
N ASP A 75 -0.88 -3.67 -10.48
CA ASP A 75 -1.98 -3.41 -11.39
C ASP A 75 -2.94 -4.60 -11.53
N TYR A 76 -2.43 -5.83 -11.45
CA TYR A 76 -3.24 -7.04 -11.43
C TYR A 76 -4.20 -7.11 -10.23
N ALA A 77 -3.82 -6.52 -9.10
CA ALA A 77 -4.58 -6.57 -7.85
C ALA A 77 -5.46 -5.34 -7.59
N ARG A 78 -5.47 -4.37 -8.51
CA ARG A 78 -6.36 -3.20 -8.49
C ARG A 78 -7.72 -3.54 -9.06
#